data_AF-A0A8S4FFG3-F1
#
_entry.id   AF-A0A8S4FFG3-F1
#
_cell.length_a   1.000
_cell.length_b   1.000
_cell.length_c   1.000
_cell.angle_alpha   90.00
_cell.angle_beta   90.00
_cell.angle_gamma   90.00
#
_symmetry.space_group_name_H-M   'P 1'
#
loop_
_entity.id
_entity.type
_entity.pdbx_description
1 polymer ?
#
loop_
_entity_poly.entity_id
_entity_poly.type
_entity_poly.pdbx_seq_one_letter_code
_entity_poly.pdbx_strand_id
1 'polypeptide(L)'
;MAVHDYKLVFNTEVQVGLAKAARLQYGDSCMTHAMVFTAVGTDELGNPTKFRVENSYGDKEYDKGYLLMSAEWFREFVFEVVVDKKYVPADVLEVFKQQATVLPAWDPMGTLACPLCDRDC
;
A
#
# COMPACT_ATOMS: atom_id res chain seq x y z
N MET A 1 -3.45 10.33 9.13
CA MET A 1 -3.92 9.04 9.66
C MET A 1 -4.68 9.32 10.94
N ALA A 2 -5.96 8.93 11.02
CA ALA A 2 -6.84 9.37 12.12
C ALA A 2 -7.83 8.28 12.59
N VAL A 3 -7.69 7.04 12.13
CA VAL A 3 -8.63 5.97 12.50
C VAL A 3 -8.44 5.51 13.95
N HIS A 4 -7.20 5.56 14.45
CA HIS A 4 -6.88 5.24 15.84
C HIS A 4 -5.98 6.31 16.44
N ASP A 5 -6.31 6.78 17.64
CA ASP A 5 -5.54 7.74 18.41
C ASP A 5 -4.70 7.04 19.48
N TYR A 6 -3.57 6.47 19.07
CA TYR A 6 -2.66 5.77 19.99
C TYR A 6 -1.99 6.70 20.99
N LYS A 7 -1.80 7.97 20.62
CA LYS A 7 -1.18 8.97 21.50
C LYS A 7 -2.11 9.29 22.67
N LEU A 8 -3.42 9.41 22.44
CA LEU A 8 -4.39 9.59 23.52
C LEU A 8 -4.40 8.41 24.50
N VAL A 9 -4.34 7.18 23.98
CA VAL A 9 -4.49 5.97 24.82
C VAL A 9 -3.20 5.62 25.55
N PHE A 10 -2.06 5.66 24.87
CA PHE A 10 -0.79 5.12 25.36
C PHE A 10 0.27 6.19 25.60
N ASN A 11 -0.04 7.47 25.33
CA ASN A 11 0.91 8.58 25.40
C ASN A 11 2.19 8.33 24.58
N THR A 12 2.07 7.60 23.47
CA THR A 12 3.18 7.27 22.57
C THR A 12 2.73 7.29 21.11
N GLU A 13 3.66 7.65 20.22
CA GLU A 13 3.44 7.67 18.77
C GLU A 13 3.97 6.37 18.17
N VAL A 14 3.07 5.42 17.90
CA VAL A 14 3.43 4.09 17.36
C VAL A 14 2.99 3.89 15.91
N GLN A 15 2.13 4.75 15.38
CA GLN A 15 1.47 4.52 14.09
C GLN A 15 2.36 4.76 12.86
N VAL A 16 3.21 5.80 12.91
CA VAL A 16 4.19 6.17 11.88
C VAL A 16 5.49 6.58 12.59
N GLY A 17 5.88 5.84 13.63
CA GLY A 17 7.09 6.16 14.41
C GLY A 17 8.37 6.11 13.59
N LEU A 18 8.33 5.47 12.41
CA LEU A 18 9.41 5.37 11.44
C LEU A 18 8.94 5.83 10.06
N ALA A 19 9.86 6.43 9.30
CA ALA A 19 9.64 6.70 7.89
C ALA A 19 9.45 5.39 7.10
N LYS A 20 8.68 5.44 6.00
CA LYS A 20 8.35 4.27 5.17
C LYS A 20 9.55 3.41 4.78
N ALA A 21 10.66 4.04 4.39
CA ALA A 21 11.90 3.32 4.05
C ALA A 21 12.50 2.58 5.25
N ALA A 22 12.50 3.19 6.44
CA ALA A 22 12.97 2.55 7.65
C ALA A 22 12.06 1.38 8.05
N ARG A 23 10.73 1.53 7.93
CA ARG A 23 9.80 0.42 8.20
C ARG A 23 10.08 -0.80 7.32
N LEU A 24 10.39 -0.57 6.04
CA LEU A 24 10.76 -1.62 5.10
C LEU A 24 12.10 -2.29 5.48
N GLN A 25 13.10 -1.50 5.85
CA GLN A 25 14.44 -2.00 6.21
C GLN A 25 14.47 -2.77 7.53
N TYR A 26 13.70 -2.33 8.52
CA TYR A 26 13.64 -2.95 9.85
C TYR A 26 12.58 -4.06 9.95
N GLY A 27 11.87 -4.37 8.86
CA GLY A 27 10.86 -5.44 8.83
C GLY A 27 9.55 -5.10 9.55
N ASP A 28 9.31 -3.82 9.84
CA ASP A 28 8.07 -3.33 10.46
C ASP A 28 6.90 -3.26 9.45
N SER A 29 7.22 -3.12 8.16
CA SER A 29 6.21 -3.09 7.10
C SER A 29 6.72 -3.70 5.80
N CYS A 30 5.89 -4.51 5.13
CA CYS A 30 6.11 -5.06 3.80
C CYS A 30 4.78 -5.21 3.06
N MET A 31 4.81 -5.64 1.80
CA MET A 31 3.60 -5.89 1.03
C MET A 31 3.01 -7.27 1.39
N THR A 32 1.81 -7.27 1.98
CA THR A 32 1.18 -8.48 2.52
C THR A 32 -0.06 -8.93 1.77
N HIS A 33 -0.74 -8.03 1.04
CA HIS A 33 -2.00 -8.34 0.38
C HIS A 33 -2.18 -7.56 -0.92
N ALA A 34 -2.85 -8.17 -1.90
CA ALA A 34 -3.19 -7.56 -3.17
C ALA A 34 -4.70 -7.31 -3.26
N MET A 35 -5.08 -6.10 -3.70
CA MET A 35 -6.46 -5.66 -3.83
C MET A 35 -6.64 -4.81 -5.09
N VAL A 36 -7.89 -4.43 -5.42
CA VAL A 36 -8.20 -3.72 -6.68
C VAL A 36 -8.80 -2.33 -6.41
N PHE A 37 -8.27 -1.30 -7.05
CA PHE A 37 -8.88 0.05 -7.04
C PHE A 37 -10.06 0.12 -8.00
N THR A 38 -11.23 0.56 -7.51
CA THR A 38 -12.46 0.66 -8.31
C THR A 38 -12.99 2.08 -8.45
N ALA A 39 -12.60 3.00 -7.55
CA ALA A 39 -12.91 4.43 -7.69
C ALA A 39 -11.92 5.31 -6.92
N VAL A 40 -11.85 6.59 -7.29
CA VAL A 40 -11.11 7.63 -6.57
C VAL A 40 -12.05 8.80 -6.30
N GLY A 41 -12.02 9.32 -5.08
CA GLY A 41 -12.69 10.56 -4.70
C GLY A 41 -11.67 11.70 -4.68
N THR A 42 -12.00 12.81 -5.34
CA THR A 42 -11.14 13.99 -5.42
C THR A 42 -11.73 15.18 -4.67
N ASP A 43 -10.87 16.12 -4.29
CA ASP A 43 -11.30 17.45 -3.84
C ASP A 43 -11.73 18.33 -5.03
N GLU A 44 -12.11 19.58 -4.76
CA GLU A 44 -12.54 20.56 -5.78
C GLU A 44 -11.41 20.92 -6.77
N LEU A 45 -10.15 20.70 -6.40
CA LEU A 45 -8.96 20.94 -7.22
C LEU A 45 -8.53 19.70 -8.02
N GLY A 46 -9.21 18.56 -7.83
CA GLY A 46 -8.90 17.30 -8.49
C GLY A 46 -7.86 16.44 -7.78
N ASN A 47 -7.40 16.80 -6.57
CA ASN A 47 -6.45 15.98 -5.83
C ASN A 47 -7.15 14.75 -5.21
N PRO A 48 -6.53 13.56 -5.26
CA PRO A 48 -7.11 12.36 -4.67
C PRO A 48 -7.14 12.46 -3.13
N THR A 49 -8.32 12.27 -2.55
CA THR A 49 -8.54 12.28 -1.10
C THR A 49 -8.72 10.87 -0.54
N LYS A 50 -9.41 10.01 -1.30
CA LYS A 50 -9.77 8.65 -0.90
C LYS A 50 -9.95 7.74 -2.10
N PHE A 51 -9.74 6.44 -1.89
CA PHE A 51 -9.84 5.39 -2.89
C PHE A 51 -10.83 4.34 -2.41
N ARG A 52 -11.67 3.86 -3.33
CA ARG A 52 -12.50 2.69 -3.12
C ARG A 52 -11.72 1.47 -3.57
N VAL A 53 -11.59 0.50 -2.67
CA VAL A 53 -10.81 -0.71 -2.87
C VAL A 53 -11.74 -1.92 -2.78
N GLU A 54 -11.72 -2.79 -3.78
CA GLU A 54 -12.40 -4.09 -3.74
C GLU A 54 -11.45 -5.12 -3.11
N ASN A 55 -11.94 -5.82 -2.10
CA ASN A 55 -11.22 -6.89 -1.42
C ASN A 55 -11.78 -8.27 -1.81
N SER A 56 -11.02 -9.33 -1.54
CA SER A 56 -11.34 -10.71 -1.92
C SER A 56 -11.86 -11.58 -0.78
N TYR A 57 -12.29 -10.99 0.34
CA TYR A 57 -12.79 -11.71 1.53
C TYR A 57 -14.30 -11.98 1.53
N GLY A 58 -14.96 -11.82 0.38
CA GLY A 58 -16.41 -12.00 0.23
C GLY A 58 -17.21 -10.73 0.55
N ASP A 59 -18.53 -10.86 0.49
CA ASP A 59 -19.50 -9.76 0.56
C ASP A 59 -20.11 -9.52 1.95
N LYS A 60 -19.75 -10.37 2.92
CA LYS A 60 -20.26 -10.32 4.30
C LYS A 60 -19.54 -9.31 5.18
N GLU A 61 -18.26 -9.07 4.87
CA GLU A 61 -17.40 -8.14 5.60
C GLU A 61 -17.39 -6.77 4.92
N TYR A 62 -17.20 -5.71 5.70
CA TYR A 62 -17.13 -4.31 5.24
C TYR A 62 -18.41 -3.85 4.50
N ASP A 63 -18.29 -2.85 3.62
CA ASP A 63 -19.39 -2.41 2.75
C ASP A 63 -19.46 -3.33 1.52
N LYS A 64 -20.01 -4.54 1.71
CA LYS A 64 -20.14 -5.57 0.66
C LYS A 64 -18.81 -5.94 0.01
N GLY A 65 -17.77 -6.12 0.82
CA GLY A 65 -16.41 -6.45 0.35
C GLY A 65 -15.58 -5.24 -0.10
N TYR A 66 -16.10 -4.01 0.00
CA TYR A 66 -15.35 -2.80 -0.34
C TYR A 66 -14.79 -2.09 0.89
N LEU A 67 -13.58 -1.55 0.72
CA LEU A 67 -12.87 -0.72 1.68
C LEU A 67 -12.76 0.71 1.18
N LEU A 68 -12.72 1.65 2.11
CA LEU A 68 -12.41 3.04 1.84
C LEU A 68 -11.02 3.36 2.40
N MET A 69 -10.09 3.67 1.51
CA MET A 69 -8.70 3.96 1.84
C MET A 69 -8.42 5.45 1.68
N SER A 70 -7.82 6.10 2.67
CA SER A 70 -7.41 7.51 2.57
C SER A 70 -6.14 7.67 1.72
N ALA A 71 -5.96 8.85 1.11
CA ALA A 71 -4.73 9.16 0.36
C ALA A 71 -3.47 9.13 1.23
N GLU A 72 -3.59 9.48 2.52
CA GLU A 72 -2.48 9.36 3.47
C GLU A 72 -2.10 7.89 3.70
N TRP A 73 -3.09 7.00 3.87
CA TRP A 73 -2.82 5.57 4.02
C TRP A 73 -2.17 4.99 2.76
N PHE A 74 -2.65 5.38 1.58
CA PHE A 74 -2.05 5.01 0.30
C PHE A 74 -0.55 5.34 0.27
N ARG A 75 -0.19 6.58 0.64
CA ARG A 75 1.20 7.05 0.66
C ARG A 75 2.07 6.20 1.59
N GLU A 76 1.56 5.84 2.75
CA GLU A 76 2.33 5.17 3.79
C GLU A 76 2.49 3.65 3.58
N PHE A 77 1.46 2.97 3.04
CA PHE A 77 1.39 1.51 3.05
C PHE A 77 1.19 0.84 1.68
N VAL A 78 0.92 1.58 0.59
CA VAL A 78 0.89 1.00 -0.76
C VAL A 78 2.30 1.02 -1.36
N PHE A 79 2.78 -0.13 -1.83
CA PHE A 79 4.13 -0.28 -2.40
C PHE A 79 4.13 -0.41 -3.91
N GLU A 80 3.15 -1.10 -4.48
CA GLU A 80 3.09 -1.39 -5.93
C GLU A 80 1.70 -1.11 -6.49
N VAL A 81 1.67 -0.67 -7.75
CA VAL A 81 0.47 -0.58 -8.58
C VAL A 81 0.77 -1.10 -9.97
N VAL A 82 -0.18 -1.79 -10.57
CA VAL A 82 -0.09 -2.25 -11.96
C VAL A 82 -1.02 -1.40 -12.81
N VAL A 83 -0.45 -0.77 -13.85
CA VAL A 83 -1.18 0.09 -14.78
C VAL A 83 -0.86 -0.30 -16.23
N ASP A 84 -1.81 -0.04 -17.12
CA ASP A 84 -1.62 -0.24 -18.57
C ASP A 84 -0.55 0.73 -19.09
N LYS A 85 0.39 0.21 -19.90
CA LYS A 85 1.51 0.97 -20.48
C LYS A 85 1.06 2.22 -21.23
N LYS A 86 -0.16 2.24 -21.77
CA LYS A 86 -0.71 3.41 -22.49
C LYS A 86 -0.89 4.65 -21.61
N TYR A 87 -0.93 4.48 -20.29
CA TYR A 87 -1.04 5.58 -19.32
C TYR A 87 0.31 6.01 -18.73
N VAL A 88 1.38 5.29 -19.05
CA VAL A 88 2.72 5.54 -18.49
C VAL A 88 3.50 6.46 -19.43
N PRO A 89 4.06 7.57 -18.93
CA PRO A 89 4.94 8.43 -19.69
C PRO A 89 6.12 7.66 -20.32
N ALA A 90 6.56 8.10 -21.51
CA ALA A 90 7.57 7.38 -22.29
C ALA A 90 8.93 7.29 -21.56
N ASP A 91 9.31 8.33 -20.82
CA ASP A 91 10.52 8.38 -19.99
C ASP A 91 10.53 7.31 -18.89
N VAL A 92 9.37 7.01 -18.28
CA VAL A 92 9.25 5.91 -17.31
C VAL A 92 9.31 4.56 -18.01
N LEU A 93 8.74 4.43 -19.21
CA LEU A 93 8.82 3.18 -19.99
C LEU A 93 10.25 2.83 -20.43
N GLU A 94 11.14 3.81 -20.59
CA GLU A 94 12.55 3.56 -20.91
C GLU A 94 13.30 2.82 -19.78
N VAL A 95 12.80 2.89 -18.54
CA VAL A 95 13.37 2.13 -17.40
C VAL A 95 13.35 0.62 -17.67
N PHE A 96 12.37 0.10 -18.43
CA PHE A 96 12.31 -1.31 -18.81
C PHE A 96 13.46 -1.78 -19.70
N LYS A 97 14.20 -0.85 -20.35
CA LYS A 97 15.35 -1.18 -21.21
C LYS A 97 16.66 -1.25 -20.42
N GLN A 98 16.67 -0.73 -19.20
CA GLN A 98 17.85 -0.74 -18.34
C GLN A 98 18.09 -2.15 -17.77
N GLN A 99 19.33 -2.42 -17.36
CA GLN A 99 19.64 -3.67 -16.68
C GLN A 99 18.96 -3.69 -15.30
N ALA A 100 18.12 -4.70 -15.06
CA ALA A 100 17.43 -4.85 -13.78
C ALA A 100 18.44 -5.03 -12.62
N THR A 101 18.22 -4.31 -11.53
CA THR A 101 19.00 -4.50 -10.30
C THR A 101 18.54 -5.78 -9.62
N VAL A 102 19.46 -6.73 -9.45
CA VAL A 102 19.16 -7.99 -8.75
C VAL A 102 19.20 -7.74 -7.26
N LEU A 103 18.04 -7.85 -6.62
CA LEU A 103 17.90 -7.79 -5.17
C LEU A 103 18.09 -9.20 -4.55
N PRO A 104 18.52 -9.28 -3.27
CA PRO A 104 18.61 -10.57 -2.58
C PRO A 104 17.23 -11.24 -2.49
N ALA A 105 17.21 -12.57 -2.41
CA ALA A 105 15.96 -13.35 -2.42
C ALA A 105 15.02 -13.04 -1.23
N TRP A 106 15.56 -12.53 -0.13
CA TRP A 106 14.82 -12.14 1.07
C TRP A 106 14.48 -10.64 1.12
N ASP A 107 14.71 -9.90 0.03
CA ASP A 107 14.36 -8.48 -0.02
C ASP A 107 12.84 -8.30 0.16
N PRO A 108 12.40 -7.37 1.03
CA PRO A 108 10.98 -7.19 1.30
C PRO A 108 10.21 -6.67 0.07
N MET A 109 10.86 -6.09 -0.94
CA MET A 109 10.21 -5.71 -2.20
C MET A 109 9.86 -6.92 -3.08
N GLY A 110 10.34 -8.13 -2.76
CA GLY A 110 9.93 -9.38 -3.40
C GLY A 110 8.67 -10.01 -2.82
N THR A 111 8.13 -9.50 -1.72
CA THR A 111 6.90 -10.02 -1.12
C THR A 111 5.69 -9.61 -1.94
N LEU A 112 5.22 -10.49 -2.83
CA LEU A 112 3.90 -10.36 -3.46
C LEU A 112 2.91 -11.16 -2.61
N ALA A 113 2.18 -10.47 -1.74
CA ALA A 113 1.19 -11.06 -0.85
C ALA A 113 1.75 -12.22 0.01
N CYS A 114 2.75 -11.93 0.85
CA CYS A 114 3.47 -12.93 1.64
C CYS A 114 2.50 -13.80 2.49
N PRO A 115 2.39 -15.12 2.22
CA PRO A 115 1.52 -16.01 2.99
C PRO A 115 2.05 -16.32 4.40
N LEU A 116 3.28 -15.91 4.72
CA LEU A 116 3.89 -16.14 6.04
C LEU A 116 3.31 -15.26 7.15
N CYS A 117 2.49 -14.26 6.82
CA CYS A 117 1.74 -13.50 7.83
C CYS A 117 0.46 -14.22 8.30
N ASP A 118 0.00 -15.25 7.58
CA ASP A 118 -1.24 -15.98 7.90
C ASP A 118 -1.02 -17.26 8.72
N ARG A 119 0.23 -17.74 8.89
CA ARG A 119 0.54 -18.91 9.73
C ARG A 119 1.89 -18.76 10.44
N ASP A 120 1.79 -18.68 11.76
CA ASP A 120 2.82 -18.94 12.77
C ASP A 120 4.15 -18.16 12.61
N CYS A 121 4.17 -16.95 13.20
CA CYS A 121 5.31 -16.50 14.00
C CYS A 121 5.04 -16.84 15.47
#